data_AF-A0A7C1W920-F1
#
_entry.id   AF-A0A7C1W920-F1
#
_cell.length_a   1.000
_cell.length_b   1.000
_cell.length_c   1.000
_cell.angle_alpha   90.00
_cell.angle_beta   90.00
_cell.angle_gamma   90.00
#
_symmetry.space_group_name_H-M   'P 1'
#
loop_
_entity.id
_entity.type
_entity.pdbx_description
1 polymer ?
#
loop_
_entity_poly.entity_id
_entity_poly.type
_entity_poly.pdbx_seq_one_letter_code
_entity_poly.pdbx_strand_id
1 'polypeptide(L)'
;MCFMVCNETRWEPSMSNIQPGFRQSNAWLHTWSGIMVGWLLYLIFLLGALSFFRTEINTWAQPELAQIETQTSSQAWQSAWAFLQQKAPNSPEWNIELPNERNPAVNVRWFDEGERPSRRGGHRAILDPATGEQLHPRETRLGDFLYRMHFELYGVPRHAARWFIGIATMAMFIGLITGIIIHKKIFKDFFTFRQNKGQRSWLDMHNVSSVLALPFHLMITFSGLLLLIFTLMPWGLQTAFNGDVGEYFEAMGGRGGKTISETLTLPTTIMDASSRIEQIDVLMGIAETKWPRGVDSLQINNSRRAMQISLRQQGANSLLNRARGETLLFDINKSELSLINSDPEIGFWRAFYNSFTALHLLHYADALSRWLFFLGGLLGTMMIGTGLLLWVEKRRQKAEKTGEWKRMFRLVQILNVGTIAGLPLAITFAFWANRLLPVELAQRELWEIRIFFITWFASLVYSFIRSNRQAWVEQLALLSGLLLLLPVFNLITLPRYSVLSMSFDAVLIVMGLLAASGCKSLVKHGKSSILPVSRKNSLMRSMS
;
A
#
# COMPACT_ATOMS: atom_id res chain seq x y z
N MET A 1 -3.01 37.09 -26.17
CA MET A 1 -3.23 38.06 -25.08
C MET A 1 -4.67 37.93 -24.63
N CYS A 2 -4.93 37.14 -23.57
CA CYS A 2 -6.17 37.14 -22.78
C CYS A 2 -5.98 36.15 -21.63
N PHE A 3 -5.44 36.65 -20.52
CA PHE A 3 -5.30 35.93 -19.26
C PHE A 3 -6.66 35.94 -18.55
N MET A 4 -7.37 34.81 -18.54
CA MET A 4 -8.49 34.61 -17.63
C MET A 4 -7.95 33.95 -16.36
N VAL A 5 -7.41 34.78 -15.47
CA VAL A 5 -7.22 34.44 -14.07
C VAL A 5 -8.62 34.24 -13.50
N CYS A 6 -8.99 33.00 -13.19
CA CYS A 6 -10.20 32.70 -12.42
C CYS A 6 -10.08 33.42 -11.07
N ASN A 7 -10.78 34.54 -10.96
CA ASN A 7 -10.97 35.30 -9.75
C ASN A 7 -12.04 34.56 -8.92
N GLU A 8 -11.64 33.52 -8.20
CA GLU A 8 -12.46 32.94 -7.15
C GLU A 8 -12.58 33.97 -6.02
N THR A 9 -13.82 34.38 -5.71
CA THR A 9 -14.28 35.35 -4.71
C THR A 9 -14.42 36.81 -5.18
N ARG A 10 -15.48 37.10 -5.92
CA ARG A 10 -16.30 38.29 -5.69
C ARG A 10 -17.48 37.85 -4.83
N TRP A 11 -17.31 37.89 -3.51
CA TRP A 11 -18.40 37.83 -2.54
C TRP A 11 -18.35 39.14 -1.75
N GLU A 12 -18.61 40.25 -2.46
CA GLU A 12 -19.07 41.49 -1.84
C GLU A 12 -20.61 41.40 -1.80
N PRO A 13 -21.26 41.66 -0.65
CA PRO A 13 -22.71 41.68 -0.57
C PRO A 13 -23.21 43.01 -1.17
N SER A 14 -23.09 43.17 -2.49
CA SER A 14 -23.85 44.17 -3.22
C SER A 14 -24.03 43.74 -4.67
N MET A 15 -25.26 43.34 -4.96
CA MET A 15 -25.89 43.24 -6.30
C MET A 15 -25.37 42.18 -7.28
N SER A 16 -26.09 41.05 -7.30
CA SER A 16 -26.69 40.35 -8.47
C SER A 16 -26.47 38.83 -8.49
N ASN A 17 -27.60 38.12 -8.50
CA ASN A 17 -27.76 36.67 -8.62
C ASN A 17 -27.24 36.15 -9.97
N ILE A 18 -25.93 35.93 -10.11
CA ILE A 18 -25.39 35.12 -11.20
C ILE A 18 -25.01 33.77 -10.62
N GLN A 19 -25.82 32.75 -10.91
CA GLN A 19 -25.46 31.38 -10.55
C GLN A 19 -24.11 31.03 -11.21
N PRO A 20 -23.15 30.46 -10.46
CA PRO A 20 -21.86 30.09 -11.02
C PRO A 20 -22.07 29.10 -12.17
N GLY A 21 -21.40 29.35 -13.30
CA GLY A 21 -21.46 28.44 -14.44
C GLY A 21 -20.96 27.04 -14.06
N PHE A 22 -21.45 25.99 -14.74
CA PHE A 22 -21.14 24.58 -14.41
C PHE A 22 -19.66 24.31 -14.13
N ARG A 23 -18.76 24.87 -14.93
CA ARG A 23 -17.30 24.72 -14.75
C ARG A 23 -16.77 25.40 -13.48
N GLN A 24 -17.33 26.55 -13.12
CA GLN A 24 -16.94 27.28 -11.90
C GLN A 24 -17.38 26.52 -10.65
N SER A 25 -18.59 25.95 -10.66
CA SER A 25 -19.08 25.09 -9.59
C SER A 25 -18.23 23.83 -9.44
N ASN A 26 -17.85 23.18 -10.55
CA ASN A 26 -16.93 22.03 -10.51
C ASN A 26 -15.53 22.42 -10.00
N ALA A 27 -15.00 23.58 -10.40
CA ALA A 27 -13.70 24.07 -9.90
C ALA A 27 -13.70 24.33 -8.40
N TRP A 28 -14.80 24.89 -7.88
CA TRP A 28 -15.02 25.05 -6.45
C TRP A 28 -15.06 23.68 -5.77
N LEU A 29 -15.87 22.74 -6.29
CA LEU A 29 -16.03 21.41 -5.72
C LEU A 29 -14.69 20.65 -5.68
N HIS A 30 -13.94 20.63 -6.78
CA HIS A 30 -12.62 20.01 -6.88
C HIS A 30 -11.62 20.60 -5.88
N THR A 31 -11.60 21.93 -5.75
CA THR A 31 -10.68 22.61 -4.83
C THR A 31 -10.99 22.27 -3.38
N TRP A 32 -12.27 22.31 -2.99
CA TRP A 32 -12.67 22.10 -1.61
C TRP A 32 -12.73 20.62 -1.20
N SER A 33 -13.16 19.73 -2.09
CA SER A 33 -13.07 18.29 -1.85
C SER A 33 -11.59 17.87 -1.73
N GLY A 34 -10.71 18.41 -2.58
CA GLY A 34 -9.29 18.13 -2.54
C GLY A 34 -8.60 18.62 -1.26
N ILE A 35 -8.76 19.89 -0.88
CA ILE A 35 -8.04 20.46 0.27
C ILE A 35 -8.49 19.86 1.62
N MET A 36 -9.80 19.57 1.77
CA MET A 36 -10.35 19.10 3.05
C MET A 36 -9.84 17.72 3.44
N VAL A 37 -9.70 16.82 2.47
CA VAL A 37 -9.21 15.45 2.71
C VAL A 37 -7.79 15.22 2.20
N GLY A 38 -7.14 16.23 1.63
CA GLY A 38 -5.88 16.07 0.90
C GLY A 38 -4.73 15.50 1.74
N TRP A 39 -4.60 15.88 3.01
CA TRP A 39 -3.56 15.30 3.88
C TRP A 39 -3.82 13.81 4.19
N LEU A 40 -5.08 13.44 4.40
CA LEU A 40 -5.48 12.05 4.59
C LEU A 40 -5.28 11.26 3.29
N LEU A 41 -5.68 11.80 2.14
CA LEU A 41 -5.43 11.19 0.84
C LEU A 41 -3.94 11.01 0.55
N TYR A 42 -3.10 11.98 0.90
CA TYR A 42 -1.65 11.86 0.77
C TYR A 42 -1.13 10.67 1.57
N LEU A 43 -1.58 10.52 2.82
CA LEU A 43 -1.24 9.35 3.65
C LEU A 43 -1.71 8.05 3.02
N ILE A 44 -2.97 7.98 2.57
CA ILE A 44 -3.55 6.79 1.95
C ILE A 44 -2.75 6.37 0.72
N PHE A 45 -2.41 7.31 -0.17
CA PHE A 45 -1.67 7.01 -1.40
C PHE A 45 -0.22 6.60 -1.11
N LEU A 46 0.46 7.31 -0.21
CA LEU A 46 1.85 6.99 0.13
C LEU A 46 1.95 5.60 0.78
N LEU A 47 1.13 5.33 1.80
CA LEU A 47 1.14 4.05 2.50
C LEU A 47 0.55 2.92 1.65
N GLY A 48 -0.44 3.21 0.82
CA GLY A 48 -1.00 2.28 -0.16
C GLY A 48 0.04 1.88 -1.21
N ALA A 49 0.85 2.82 -1.71
CA ALA A 49 1.94 2.50 -2.64
C ALA A 49 2.95 1.53 -1.99
N LEU A 50 3.38 1.81 -0.76
CA LEU A 50 4.31 0.94 -0.02
C LEU A 50 3.72 -0.44 0.27
N SER A 51 2.39 -0.54 0.36
CA SER A 51 1.69 -1.80 0.65
C SER A 51 1.84 -2.87 -0.44
N PHE A 52 2.12 -2.48 -1.69
CA PHE A 52 2.44 -3.46 -2.74
C PHE A 52 3.68 -4.28 -2.41
N PHE A 53 4.60 -3.71 -1.63
CA PHE A 53 5.83 -4.33 -1.16
C PHE A 53 5.75 -4.76 0.31
N ARG A 54 4.54 -5.00 0.85
CA ARG A 54 4.34 -5.40 2.25
C ARG A 54 5.22 -6.60 2.65
N THR A 55 5.22 -7.65 1.84
CA THR A 55 6.01 -8.86 2.12
C THR A 55 7.49 -8.55 2.08
N GLU A 56 7.95 -7.84 1.05
CA GLU A 56 9.34 -7.42 0.87
C GLU A 56 9.84 -6.54 2.03
N ILE A 57 9.00 -5.62 2.53
CA ILE A 57 9.31 -4.78 3.70
C ILE A 57 9.42 -5.63 4.96
N ASN A 58 8.52 -6.59 5.18
CA ASN A 58 8.60 -7.49 6.34
C ASN A 58 9.85 -8.37 6.27
N THR A 59 10.16 -8.95 5.10
CA THR A 59 11.37 -9.76 4.89
C THR A 59 12.63 -8.90 5.06
N TRP A 60 12.68 -7.68 4.53
CA TRP A 60 13.79 -6.75 4.73
C TRP A 60 13.97 -6.39 6.23
N ALA A 61 12.87 -6.27 6.97
CA ALA A 61 12.85 -5.96 8.38
C ALA A 61 13.30 -7.14 9.27
N GLN A 62 13.55 -8.32 8.68
CA GLN A 62 14.03 -9.54 9.33
C GLN A 62 15.30 -10.06 8.63
N PRO A 63 16.45 -9.37 8.81
CA PRO A 63 17.69 -9.72 8.12
C PRO A 63 18.20 -11.13 8.43
N GLU A 64 17.75 -11.75 9.52
CA GLU A 64 18.02 -13.15 9.87
C GLU A 64 17.54 -14.11 8.77
N LEU A 65 16.45 -13.78 8.07
CA LEU A 65 15.89 -14.60 6.99
C LEU A 65 16.70 -14.51 5.69
N ALA A 66 17.56 -13.49 5.53
CA ALA A 66 18.37 -13.32 4.34
C ALA A 66 19.51 -14.36 4.22
N GLN A 67 19.77 -15.13 5.27
CA GLN A 67 20.78 -16.17 5.30
C GLN A 67 20.30 -17.48 4.63
N ILE A 68 18.98 -17.67 4.55
CA ILE A 68 18.35 -18.87 4.02
C ILE A 68 18.67 -19.03 2.53
N GLU A 69 19.12 -20.22 2.15
CA GLU A 69 19.30 -20.60 0.75
C GLU A 69 17.98 -21.03 0.13
N THR A 70 17.75 -20.63 -1.12
CA THR A 70 16.56 -21.04 -1.86
C THR A 70 16.57 -22.55 -2.09
N GLN A 71 15.56 -23.25 -1.59
CA GLN A 71 15.39 -24.70 -1.76
C GLN A 71 14.23 -25.03 -2.69
N THR A 72 14.19 -26.27 -3.17
CA THR A 72 13.04 -26.79 -3.93
C THR A 72 11.83 -26.98 -3.01
N SER A 73 10.63 -26.85 -3.57
CA SER A 73 9.38 -27.03 -2.82
C SER A 73 9.26 -28.44 -2.21
N SER A 74 9.77 -29.46 -2.91
CA SER A 74 9.87 -30.85 -2.42
C SER A 74 10.65 -30.97 -1.09
N GLN A 75 11.86 -30.40 -1.01
CA GLN A 75 12.66 -30.49 0.22
C GLN A 75 12.05 -29.66 1.36
N ALA A 76 11.50 -28.48 1.04
CA ALA A 76 10.94 -27.57 2.02
C ALA A 76 9.69 -28.11 2.74
N TRP A 77 8.84 -28.87 2.05
CA TRP A 77 7.67 -29.45 2.69
C TRP A 77 8.05 -30.65 3.58
N GLN A 78 9.03 -31.46 3.16
CA GLN A 78 9.47 -32.63 3.92
C GLN A 78 10.10 -32.23 5.26
N SER A 79 10.90 -31.16 5.28
CA SER A 79 11.48 -30.62 6.51
C SER A 79 10.40 -30.10 7.47
N ALA A 80 9.38 -29.41 6.95
CA ALA A 80 8.22 -28.96 7.71
C ALA A 80 7.38 -30.12 8.25
N TRP A 81 7.19 -31.17 7.46
CA TRP A 81 6.51 -32.40 7.88
C TRP A 81 7.24 -33.07 9.05
N ALA A 82 8.56 -33.21 8.97
CA ALA A 82 9.37 -33.80 10.04
C ALA A 82 9.24 -32.99 11.35
N PHE A 83 9.33 -31.66 11.27
CA PHE A 83 9.13 -30.77 12.42
C PHE A 83 7.74 -30.94 13.04
N LEU A 84 6.69 -30.92 12.22
CA LEU A 84 5.30 -31.00 12.70
C LEU A 84 4.96 -32.38 13.28
N GLN A 85 5.51 -33.46 12.74
CA GLN A 85 5.37 -34.80 13.31
C GLN A 85 5.98 -34.91 14.70
N GLN A 86 7.12 -34.24 14.93
CA GLN A 86 7.74 -34.21 16.25
C GLN A 86 7.01 -33.29 17.22
N LYS A 87 6.60 -32.10 16.76
CA LYS A 87 6.07 -31.03 17.61
C LYS A 87 4.59 -31.16 17.92
N ALA A 88 3.79 -31.58 16.94
CA ALA A 88 2.33 -31.59 17.00
C ALA A 88 1.69 -32.73 16.18
N PRO A 89 2.05 -34.01 16.44
CA PRO A 89 1.54 -35.17 15.68
C PRO A 89 0.01 -35.31 15.73
N ASN A 90 -0.61 -34.89 16.83
CA ASN A 90 -2.06 -34.98 17.06
C ASN A 90 -2.83 -33.72 16.67
N SER A 91 -2.19 -32.75 16.00
CA SER A 91 -2.89 -31.53 15.54
C SER A 91 -4.03 -31.91 14.60
N PRO A 92 -5.23 -31.32 14.77
CA PRO A 92 -6.34 -31.54 13.84
C PRO A 92 -6.05 -31.00 12.44
N GLU A 93 -5.17 -29.99 12.33
CA GLU A 93 -4.82 -29.37 11.06
C GLU A 93 -3.37 -28.87 11.07
N TRP A 94 -2.64 -29.10 9.99
CA TRP A 94 -1.37 -28.45 9.69
C TRP A 94 -1.53 -27.55 8.48
N ASN A 95 -1.01 -26.33 8.57
CA ASN A 95 -0.87 -25.42 7.43
C ASN A 95 0.62 -25.15 7.24
N ILE A 96 1.12 -25.39 6.03
CA ILE A 96 2.51 -25.22 5.63
C ILE A 96 2.51 -24.26 4.44
N GLU A 97 3.01 -23.04 4.63
CA GLU A 97 3.28 -22.09 3.55
C GLU A 97 4.72 -22.30 3.07
N LEU A 98 4.87 -22.64 1.78
CA LEU A 98 6.16 -22.99 1.20
C LEU A 98 6.96 -21.73 0.82
N PRO A 99 8.29 -21.85 0.70
CA PRO A 99 9.14 -20.74 0.27
C PRO A 99 8.75 -20.29 -1.14
N ASN A 100 8.85 -18.99 -1.38
CA ASN A 100 8.66 -18.40 -2.70
C ASN A 100 9.64 -17.23 -2.90
N GLU A 101 9.59 -16.60 -4.08
CA GLU A 101 10.48 -15.49 -4.44
C GLU A 101 10.46 -14.30 -3.46
N ARG A 102 9.39 -14.16 -2.65
CA ARG A 102 9.19 -13.03 -1.72
C ARG A 102 9.45 -13.40 -0.26
N ASN A 103 9.34 -14.67 0.08
CA ASN A 103 9.55 -15.19 1.43
C ASN A 103 10.38 -16.49 1.34
N PRO A 104 11.66 -16.48 1.76
CA PRO A 104 12.53 -17.63 1.64
C PRO A 104 12.29 -18.71 2.71
N ALA A 105 11.54 -18.41 3.78
CA ALA A 105 11.33 -19.32 4.89
C ALA A 105 10.03 -20.14 4.75
N VAL A 106 9.98 -21.31 5.38
CA VAL A 106 8.75 -22.09 5.52
C VAL A 106 7.97 -21.56 6.72
N ASN A 107 6.69 -21.28 6.55
CA ASN A 107 5.84 -20.84 7.66
C ASN A 107 4.86 -21.96 7.98
N VAL A 108 4.96 -22.52 9.18
CA VAL A 108 4.07 -23.59 9.64
C VAL A 108 3.11 -23.07 10.69
N ARG A 109 1.90 -23.61 10.68
CA ARG A 109 0.88 -23.35 11.70
C ARG A 109 0.13 -24.63 12.03
N TRP A 110 -0.01 -24.88 13.33
CA TRP A 110 -0.72 -26.04 13.87
C TRP A 110 -1.64 -25.63 15.00
N PHE A 111 -2.48 -26.55 15.47
CA PHE A 111 -3.47 -26.32 16.52
C PHE A 111 -3.31 -27.40 17.60
N ASP A 112 -3.75 -27.08 18.82
CA ASP A 112 -3.72 -28.07 19.89
C ASP A 112 -4.80 -29.15 19.67
N GLU A 113 -4.60 -30.33 20.26
CA GLU A 113 -5.54 -31.44 20.12
C GLU A 113 -6.93 -31.03 20.67
N GLY A 114 -7.96 -31.16 19.84
CA GLY A 114 -9.33 -30.74 20.18
C GLY A 114 -9.60 -29.23 20.04
N GLU A 115 -8.58 -28.41 19.76
CA GLU A 115 -8.79 -27.01 19.39
C GLU A 115 -9.49 -26.95 18.02
N ARG A 116 -10.50 -26.09 17.90
CA ARG A 116 -11.14 -25.86 16.60
C ARG A 116 -10.22 -24.99 15.73
N PRO A 117 -9.81 -25.46 14.54
CA PRO A 117 -9.05 -24.64 13.61
C PRO A 117 -9.79 -23.32 13.36
N SER A 118 -9.10 -22.22 13.61
CA SER A 118 -9.67 -20.88 13.48
C SER A 118 -8.68 -19.97 12.78
N ARG A 119 -9.14 -18.86 12.20
CA ARG A 119 -8.24 -17.92 11.49
C ARG A 119 -7.26 -17.18 12.42
N ARG A 120 -7.56 -17.10 13.73
CA ARG A 120 -6.76 -16.33 14.71
C ARG A 120 -6.06 -17.18 15.77
N GLY A 121 -6.41 -18.46 15.93
CA GLY A 121 -5.81 -19.37 16.91
C GLY A 121 -4.58 -20.12 16.40
N GLY A 122 -4.23 -21.22 17.04
CA GLY A 122 -3.09 -22.05 16.68
C GLY A 122 -1.71 -21.41 16.89
N HIS A 123 -0.71 -22.28 16.93
CA HIS A 123 0.70 -21.95 17.09
C HIS A 123 1.36 -21.75 15.73
N ARG A 124 2.41 -20.94 15.66
CA ARG A 124 3.16 -20.67 14.43
C ARG A 124 4.65 -20.85 14.66
N ALA A 125 5.34 -21.35 13.65
CA ALA A 125 6.79 -21.36 13.60
C ALA A 125 7.26 -21.00 12.19
N ILE A 126 8.44 -20.42 12.13
CA ILE A 126 9.17 -20.15 10.89
C ILE A 126 10.30 -21.17 10.87
N LEU A 127 10.47 -21.91 9.78
CA LEU A 127 11.46 -22.97 9.67
C LEU A 127 12.44 -22.67 8.53
N ASP A 128 13.67 -23.13 8.71
CA ASP A 128 14.62 -23.23 7.61
C ASP A 128 14.14 -24.33 6.62
N PRO A 129 13.99 -24.02 5.32
CA PRO A 129 13.49 -24.97 4.33
C PRO A 129 14.40 -26.19 4.15
N ALA A 130 15.70 -26.08 4.35
CA ALA A 130 16.65 -27.16 4.15
C ALA A 130 16.71 -28.11 5.36
N THR A 131 16.74 -27.56 6.58
CA THR A 131 16.98 -28.34 7.80
C THR A 131 15.71 -28.63 8.60
N GLY A 132 14.66 -27.82 8.45
CA GLY A 132 13.47 -27.86 9.32
C GLY A 132 13.70 -27.28 10.71
N GLU A 133 14.86 -26.67 10.96
CA GLU A 133 15.16 -26.01 12.23
C GLU A 133 14.26 -24.78 12.43
N GLN A 134 13.75 -24.60 13.64
CA GLN A 134 12.92 -23.45 13.97
C GLN A 134 13.77 -22.17 14.05
N LEU A 135 13.42 -21.21 13.20
CA LEU A 135 14.00 -19.88 13.15
C LEU A 135 13.26 -18.92 14.07
N HIS A 136 14.03 -18.04 14.71
CA HIS A 136 13.53 -16.98 15.57
C HIS A 136 13.96 -15.60 15.06
N PRO A 137 13.48 -15.17 13.87
CA PRO A 137 13.79 -13.84 13.37
C PRO A 137 13.19 -12.77 14.29
N ARG A 138 13.78 -11.57 14.27
CA ARG A 138 13.29 -10.45 15.09
C ARG A 138 11.80 -10.18 14.82
N GLU A 139 11.04 -9.90 15.88
CA GLU A 139 9.63 -9.54 15.72
C GLU A 139 9.49 -8.15 15.11
N THR A 140 8.72 -8.03 14.04
CA THR A 140 8.42 -6.75 13.38
C THR A 140 6.99 -6.72 12.89
N ARG A 141 6.42 -5.52 12.83
CA ARG A 141 5.11 -5.27 12.21
C ARG A 141 5.19 -4.21 11.13
N LEU A 142 6.38 -3.86 10.65
CA LEU A 142 6.58 -2.68 9.82
C LEU A 142 5.75 -2.67 8.54
N GLY A 143 5.86 -3.69 7.70
CA GLY A 143 5.06 -3.79 6.46
C GLY A 143 3.57 -3.94 6.73
N ASP A 144 3.21 -4.74 7.74
CA ASP A 144 1.83 -4.93 8.19
C ASP A 144 1.18 -3.65 8.72
N PHE A 145 1.96 -2.83 9.42
CA PHE A 145 1.56 -1.54 9.96
C PHE A 145 1.28 -0.56 8.83
N LEU A 146 2.20 -0.40 7.88
CA LEU A 146 2.00 0.49 6.72
C LEU A 146 0.77 0.07 5.91
N TYR A 147 0.60 -1.24 5.69
CA TYR A 147 -0.58 -1.80 5.02
C TYR A 147 -1.89 -1.49 5.76
N ARG A 148 -1.95 -1.72 7.08
CA ARG A 148 -3.16 -1.46 7.86
C ARG A 148 -3.43 0.03 8.02
N MET A 149 -2.39 0.84 8.16
CA MET A 149 -2.54 2.30 8.27
C MET A 149 -3.24 2.91 7.07
N HIS A 150 -3.07 2.36 5.86
CA HIS A 150 -3.68 2.91 4.66
C HIS A 150 -5.23 2.87 4.68
N PHE A 151 -5.86 1.96 5.45
CA PHE A 151 -7.32 1.81 5.47
C PHE A 151 -7.97 1.65 6.86
N GLU A 152 -7.22 1.33 7.91
CA GLU A 152 -7.72 1.18 9.28
C GLU A 152 -7.23 2.25 10.26
N LEU A 153 -6.34 3.18 9.85
CA LEU A 153 -5.80 4.26 10.69
C LEU A 153 -5.47 3.79 12.13
N TYR A 154 -4.31 3.14 12.30
CA TYR A 154 -3.85 2.58 13.58
C TYR A 154 -4.11 3.51 14.77
N GLY A 155 -4.70 2.96 15.83
CA GLY A 155 -5.13 3.69 17.02
C GLY A 155 -6.58 4.19 16.97
N VAL A 156 -7.21 4.22 15.80
CA VAL A 156 -8.63 4.56 15.65
C VAL A 156 -9.48 3.27 15.65
N PRO A 157 -10.69 3.27 16.24
CA PRO A 157 -11.61 2.15 16.12
C PRO A 157 -11.87 1.81 14.65
N ARG A 158 -11.73 0.54 14.26
CA ARG A 158 -11.77 0.09 12.86
C ARG A 158 -12.99 0.58 12.08
N HIS A 159 -14.16 0.60 12.72
CA HIS A 159 -15.39 1.07 12.09
C HIS A 159 -15.30 2.57 11.75
N ALA A 160 -14.85 3.41 12.70
CA ALA A 160 -14.67 4.84 12.47
C ALA A 160 -13.60 5.13 11.41
N ALA A 161 -12.47 4.42 11.47
CA ALA A 161 -11.42 4.54 10.47
C ALA A 161 -11.93 4.28 9.05
N ARG A 162 -12.67 3.18 8.84
CA ARG A 162 -13.24 2.85 7.52
C ARG A 162 -14.22 3.90 7.02
N TRP A 163 -14.98 4.56 7.91
CA TRP A 163 -15.82 5.71 7.54
C TRP A 163 -14.98 6.91 7.09
N PHE A 164 -13.95 7.30 7.85
CA PHE A 164 -13.08 8.41 7.45
C PHE A 164 -12.40 8.16 6.10
N ILE A 165 -11.87 6.95 5.91
CA ILE A 165 -11.25 6.55 4.64
C ILE A 165 -12.29 6.55 3.53
N GLY A 166 -13.46 5.95 3.73
CA GLY A 166 -14.53 5.90 2.73
C GLY A 166 -15.02 7.28 2.29
N ILE A 167 -15.18 8.23 3.23
CA ILE A 167 -15.53 9.63 2.93
C ILE A 167 -14.41 10.31 2.13
N ALA A 168 -13.15 10.11 2.53
CA ALA A 168 -12.01 10.67 1.80
C ALA A 168 -11.90 10.09 0.38
N THR A 169 -12.07 8.78 0.21
CA THR A 169 -12.09 8.11 -1.09
C THR A 169 -13.24 8.62 -1.96
N MET A 170 -14.42 8.87 -1.39
CA MET A 170 -15.56 9.45 -2.12
C MET A 170 -15.25 10.89 -2.56
N ALA A 171 -14.70 11.71 -1.67
CA ALA A 171 -14.28 13.07 -2.00
C ALA A 171 -13.21 13.09 -3.09
N MET A 172 -12.28 12.13 -3.08
CA MET A 172 -11.31 11.92 -4.16
C MET A 172 -11.99 11.53 -5.47
N PHE A 173 -12.92 10.58 -5.45
CA PHE A 173 -13.62 10.13 -6.66
C PHE A 173 -14.36 11.29 -7.33
N ILE A 174 -15.06 12.09 -6.53
CA ILE A 174 -15.67 13.36 -6.96
C ILE A 174 -14.60 14.33 -7.49
N GLY A 175 -13.47 14.45 -6.80
CA GLY A 175 -12.33 15.27 -7.21
C GLY A 175 -11.77 14.87 -8.58
N LEU A 176 -11.68 13.56 -8.88
CA LEU A 176 -11.23 13.04 -10.17
C LEU A 176 -12.23 13.38 -11.29
N ILE A 177 -13.53 13.12 -11.08
CA ILE A 177 -14.57 13.44 -12.07
C ILE A 177 -14.59 14.94 -12.37
N THR A 178 -14.61 15.76 -11.33
CA THR A 178 -14.62 17.22 -11.48
C THR A 178 -13.31 17.73 -12.09
N GLY A 179 -12.17 17.14 -11.74
CA GLY A 179 -10.87 17.44 -12.36
C GLY A 179 -10.87 17.21 -13.87
N ILE A 180 -11.40 16.06 -14.32
CA ILE A 180 -11.56 15.74 -15.74
C ILE A 180 -12.43 16.79 -16.45
N ILE A 181 -13.56 17.18 -15.84
CA ILE A 181 -14.48 18.19 -16.38
C ILE A 181 -13.82 19.58 -16.51
N ILE A 182 -13.01 19.97 -15.52
CA ILE A 182 -12.36 21.29 -15.50
C ILE A 182 -11.26 21.41 -16.57
N HIS A 183 -10.54 20.31 -16.83
CA HIS A 183 -9.42 20.29 -17.76
C HIS A 183 -9.87 20.13 -19.22
N LYS A 184 -10.16 21.26 -19.89
CA LYS A 184 -10.54 21.28 -21.33
C LYS A 184 -9.42 20.85 -22.30
N LYS A 185 -8.16 20.85 -21.86
CA LYS A 185 -6.96 20.62 -22.70
C LYS A 185 -5.98 19.60 -22.10
N ILE A 186 -6.52 18.53 -21.49
CA ILE A 186 -5.75 17.45 -20.83
C ILE A 186 -4.50 17.06 -21.64
N PHE A 187 -4.65 16.83 -22.94
CA PHE A 187 -3.55 16.37 -23.80
C PHE A 187 -2.58 17.46 -24.26
N LYS A 188 -3.02 18.72 -24.40
CA LYS A 188 -2.15 19.80 -24.91
C LYS A 188 -1.22 20.33 -23.82
N ASP A 189 -1.73 20.45 -22.59
CA ASP A 189 -0.95 20.96 -21.47
C ASP A 189 -0.02 19.88 -20.87
N PHE A 190 -0.30 18.59 -21.14
CA PHE A 190 0.52 17.44 -20.74
C PHE A 190 1.95 17.48 -21.31
N PHE A 191 2.14 17.93 -22.55
CA PHE A 191 3.47 17.96 -23.20
C PHE A 191 4.28 19.23 -22.90
N THR A 192 3.75 20.16 -22.09
CA THR A 192 4.43 21.43 -21.81
C THR A 192 4.81 21.56 -20.34
N PHE A 193 5.89 20.93 -19.91
CA PHE A 193 6.47 21.21 -18.59
C PHE A 193 7.28 22.51 -18.61
N ARG A 194 6.86 23.53 -17.84
CA ARG A 194 7.57 24.81 -17.76
C ARG A 194 8.28 24.94 -16.40
N GLN A 195 9.58 24.73 -16.42
CA GLN A 195 10.43 24.82 -15.23
C GLN A 195 10.60 26.27 -14.73
N ASN A 196 10.76 26.46 -13.42
CA ASN A 196 11.09 27.74 -12.76
C ASN A 196 10.08 28.88 -12.93
N LYS A 197 8.78 28.58 -13.00
CA LYS A 197 7.69 29.58 -13.11
C LYS A 197 6.74 29.56 -11.91
N GLY A 198 7.22 29.16 -10.73
CA GLY A 198 6.49 29.20 -9.45
C GLY A 198 5.16 28.46 -9.53
N GLN A 199 4.05 29.18 -9.32
CA GLN A 199 2.67 28.68 -9.44
C GLN A 199 2.43 27.86 -10.72
N ARG A 200 2.98 28.28 -11.86
CA ARG A 200 2.77 27.56 -13.14
C ARG A 200 3.47 26.20 -13.16
N SER A 201 4.65 26.10 -12.56
CA SER A 201 5.36 24.82 -12.46
C SER A 201 4.65 23.83 -11.54
N TRP A 202 4.03 24.30 -10.45
CA TRP A 202 3.19 23.45 -9.59
C TRP A 202 1.94 22.96 -10.30
N LEU A 203 1.30 23.84 -11.09
CA LEU A 203 0.16 23.46 -11.92
C LEU A 203 0.57 22.42 -12.97
N ASP A 204 1.68 22.62 -13.67
CA ASP A 204 2.17 21.66 -14.67
C ASP A 204 2.47 20.31 -14.02
N MET A 205 3.12 20.29 -12.84
CA MET A 205 3.42 19.03 -12.13
C MET A 205 2.17 18.32 -11.62
N HIS A 206 1.20 19.07 -11.10
CA HIS A 206 -0.12 18.53 -10.72
C HIS A 206 -0.82 17.92 -11.93
N ASN A 207 -0.83 18.62 -13.07
CA ASN A 207 -1.47 18.12 -14.29
C ASN A 207 -0.79 16.86 -14.83
N VAL A 208 0.54 16.86 -14.94
CA VAL A 208 1.30 15.71 -15.45
C VAL A 208 1.08 14.49 -14.57
N SER A 209 1.20 14.64 -13.25
CA SER A 209 0.99 13.52 -12.31
C SER A 209 -0.46 13.04 -12.32
N SER A 210 -1.45 13.94 -12.43
CA SER A 210 -2.87 13.58 -12.49
C SER A 210 -3.24 12.83 -13.76
N VAL A 211 -2.77 13.30 -14.91
CA VAL A 211 -3.18 12.81 -16.24
C VAL A 211 -2.44 11.53 -16.63
N LEU A 212 -1.12 11.45 -16.38
CA LEU A 212 -0.31 10.29 -16.74
C LEU A 212 -0.85 9.00 -16.11
N ALA A 213 -1.22 9.07 -14.83
CA ALA A 213 -1.74 7.94 -14.07
C ALA A 213 -3.27 7.98 -13.92
N LEU A 214 -4.00 8.75 -14.74
CA LEU A 214 -5.46 8.90 -14.60
C LEU A 214 -6.22 7.56 -14.62
N PRO A 215 -5.95 6.61 -15.54
CA PRO A 215 -6.61 5.31 -15.52
C PRO A 215 -6.38 4.56 -14.21
N PHE A 216 -5.15 4.61 -13.69
CA PHE A 216 -4.80 4.03 -12.40
C PHE A 216 -5.52 4.74 -11.25
N HIS A 217 -5.55 6.07 -11.21
CA HIS A 217 -6.24 6.84 -10.17
C HIS A 217 -7.73 6.53 -10.10
N LEU A 218 -8.41 6.48 -11.25
CA LEU A 218 -9.83 6.11 -11.31
C LEU A 218 -10.04 4.69 -10.82
N MET A 219 -9.26 3.74 -11.33
CA MET A 219 -9.36 2.34 -10.96
C MET A 219 -9.10 2.13 -9.46
N ILE A 220 -8.03 2.68 -8.90
CA ILE A 220 -7.63 2.47 -7.50
C ILE A 220 -8.60 3.14 -6.52
N THR A 221 -9.09 4.34 -6.86
CA THR A 221 -10.06 5.06 -6.02
C THR A 221 -11.41 4.36 -6.02
N PHE A 222 -11.89 3.96 -7.20
CA PHE A 222 -13.17 3.26 -7.33
C PHE A 222 -13.14 1.88 -6.66
N SER A 223 -12.07 1.10 -6.86
CA SER A 223 -11.89 -0.18 -6.18
C SER A 223 -11.75 -0.03 -4.66
N GLY A 224 -11.17 1.06 -4.15
CA GLY A 224 -11.17 1.39 -2.73
C GLY A 224 -12.58 1.58 -2.16
N LEU A 225 -13.47 2.26 -2.89
CA LEU A 225 -14.90 2.37 -2.51
C LEU A 225 -15.59 1.00 -2.53
N LEU A 226 -15.32 0.17 -3.54
CA LEU A 226 -15.88 -1.19 -3.62
C LEU A 226 -15.45 -2.07 -2.45
N LEU A 227 -14.19 -1.96 -1.98
CA LEU A 227 -13.72 -2.70 -0.81
C LEU A 227 -14.43 -2.27 0.48
N LEU A 228 -14.93 -1.04 0.53
CA LEU A 228 -15.68 -0.48 1.67
C LEU A 228 -17.20 -0.51 1.47
N ILE A 229 -17.71 -1.20 0.44
CA ILE A 229 -19.13 -1.18 0.09
C ILE A 229 -20.06 -1.60 1.23
N PHE A 230 -19.67 -2.59 2.04
CA PHE A 230 -20.46 -3.03 3.20
C PHE A 230 -20.46 -2.05 4.37
N THR A 231 -19.51 -1.12 4.40
CA THR A 231 -19.49 -0.01 5.37
C THR A 231 -20.31 1.18 4.84
N LEU A 232 -20.16 1.51 3.55
CA LEU A 232 -20.77 2.69 2.93
C LEU A 232 -22.24 2.48 2.54
N MET A 233 -22.60 1.27 2.13
CA MET A 233 -23.95 0.89 1.69
C MET A 233 -24.38 -0.45 2.33
N PRO A 234 -24.56 -0.50 3.66
CA PRO A 234 -24.91 -1.74 4.36
C PRO A 234 -26.34 -2.21 4.10
N TRP A 235 -27.24 -1.33 3.63
CA TRP A 235 -28.69 -1.60 3.59
C TRP A 235 -29.07 -2.83 2.76
N GLY A 236 -28.43 -3.06 1.61
CA GLY A 236 -28.72 -4.25 0.79
C GLY A 236 -28.32 -5.56 1.48
N LEU A 237 -27.26 -5.55 2.28
CA LEU A 237 -26.86 -6.68 3.10
C LEU A 237 -27.81 -6.85 4.30
N GLN A 238 -28.21 -5.75 4.92
CA GLN A 238 -29.13 -5.78 6.05
C GLN A 238 -30.50 -6.33 5.68
N THR A 239 -31.04 -5.97 4.52
CA THR A 239 -32.35 -6.43 4.08
C THR A 239 -32.35 -7.88 3.59
N ALA A 240 -31.31 -8.29 2.87
CA ALA A 240 -31.27 -9.62 2.25
C ALA A 240 -30.64 -10.70 3.14
N PHE A 241 -29.76 -10.34 4.08
CA PHE A 241 -28.96 -11.28 4.89
C PHE A 241 -28.88 -10.88 6.37
N ASN A 242 -29.79 -10.04 6.87
CA ASN A 242 -29.80 -9.55 8.26
C ASN A 242 -28.46 -8.94 8.72
N GLY A 243 -27.65 -8.44 7.79
CA GLY A 243 -26.33 -7.87 8.07
C GLY A 243 -25.20 -8.89 8.18
N ASP A 244 -25.45 -10.19 7.97
CA ASP A 244 -24.42 -11.23 7.98
C ASP A 244 -23.64 -11.25 6.66
N VAL A 245 -22.45 -10.67 6.70
CA VAL A 245 -21.50 -10.66 5.58
C VAL A 245 -21.04 -12.09 5.22
N GLY A 246 -20.92 -12.97 6.22
CA GLY A 246 -20.53 -14.36 6.05
C GLY A 246 -21.55 -15.11 5.22
N GLU A 247 -22.81 -15.03 5.62
CA GLU A 247 -23.94 -15.64 4.91
C GLU A 247 -24.06 -15.12 3.47
N TYR A 248 -23.91 -13.80 3.26
CA TYR A 248 -23.85 -13.23 1.90
C TYR A 248 -22.75 -13.87 1.06
N PHE A 249 -21.54 -14.01 1.62
CA PHE A 249 -20.46 -14.62 0.86
C PHE A 249 -20.74 -16.09 0.60
N GLU A 250 -21.19 -16.86 1.59
CA GLU A 250 -21.53 -18.29 1.44
C GLU A 250 -22.60 -18.52 0.37
N ALA A 251 -23.69 -17.76 0.41
CA ALA A 251 -24.75 -17.81 -0.61
C ALA A 251 -24.23 -17.50 -2.03
N MET A 252 -23.17 -16.69 -2.12
CA MET A 252 -22.51 -16.33 -3.38
C MET A 252 -21.36 -17.29 -3.77
N GLY A 253 -21.25 -18.47 -3.14
CA GLY A 253 -20.15 -19.42 -3.36
C GLY A 253 -18.88 -19.03 -2.60
N GLY A 254 -19.01 -18.49 -1.40
CA GLY A 254 -17.90 -17.92 -0.63
C GLY A 254 -17.30 -16.65 -1.26
N ARG A 255 -16.08 -16.31 -0.81
CA ARG A 255 -15.36 -15.11 -1.28
C ARG A 255 -14.77 -15.23 -2.68
N GLY A 256 -14.71 -16.45 -3.24
CA GLY A 256 -14.20 -16.73 -4.59
C GLY A 256 -15.28 -16.78 -5.67
N GLY A 257 -16.53 -17.10 -5.30
CA GLY A 257 -17.54 -17.58 -6.26
C GLY A 257 -17.66 -19.10 -6.14
N LYS A 258 -18.70 -19.69 -6.74
CA LYS A 258 -18.91 -21.14 -6.71
C LYS A 258 -17.65 -21.88 -7.12
N THR A 259 -17.39 -23.01 -6.49
CA THR A 259 -16.25 -23.87 -6.82
C THR A 259 -16.72 -25.02 -7.67
N ILE A 260 -16.00 -25.30 -8.74
CA ILE A 260 -16.14 -26.51 -9.54
C ILE A 260 -15.11 -27.51 -9.01
N SER A 261 -15.58 -28.72 -8.73
CA SER A 261 -14.75 -29.85 -8.32
C SER A 261 -14.72 -30.84 -9.48
N GLU A 262 -13.56 -31.05 -10.06
CA GLU A 262 -13.32 -32.05 -11.09
C GLU A 262 -12.55 -33.22 -10.48
N THR A 263 -13.12 -34.42 -10.48
CA THR A 263 -12.42 -35.62 -10.01
C THR A 263 -11.39 -36.04 -11.04
N LEU A 264 -10.12 -36.04 -10.66
CA LEU A 264 -9.00 -36.47 -11.48
C LEU A 264 -8.78 -37.97 -11.33
N THR A 265 -8.22 -38.61 -12.36
CA THR A 265 -7.80 -40.02 -12.26
C THR A 265 -6.67 -40.15 -11.24
N LEU A 266 -6.88 -40.99 -10.23
CA LEU A 266 -5.86 -41.29 -9.23
C LEU A 266 -4.72 -42.08 -9.88
N PRO A 267 -3.46 -41.60 -9.84
CA PRO A 267 -2.33 -42.41 -10.28
C PRO A 267 -2.19 -43.65 -9.38
N THR A 268 -1.93 -44.81 -9.98
CA THR A 268 -1.72 -46.06 -9.23
C THR A 268 -0.57 -45.93 -8.24
N THR A 269 0.43 -45.10 -8.55
CA THR A 269 1.54 -44.78 -7.64
C THR A 269 1.13 -44.15 -6.32
N ILE A 270 0.00 -43.42 -6.24
CA ILE A 270 -0.55 -42.92 -4.97
C ILE A 270 -1.21 -44.07 -4.19
N MET A 271 -1.86 -45.00 -4.89
CA MET A 271 -2.53 -46.15 -4.27
C MET A 271 -1.52 -47.18 -3.73
N ASP A 272 -0.40 -47.33 -4.43
CA ASP A 272 0.68 -48.25 -4.09
C ASP A 272 1.62 -47.67 -3.01
N ALA A 273 1.54 -46.36 -2.74
CA ALA A 273 2.33 -45.68 -1.74
C ALA A 273 2.00 -46.20 -0.33
N SER A 274 3.03 -46.71 0.34
CA SER A 274 2.95 -47.42 1.62
C SER A 274 2.85 -46.48 2.82
N SER A 275 3.22 -45.21 2.64
CA SER A 275 3.26 -44.20 3.70
C SER A 275 2.62 -42.88 3.28
N ARG A 276 2.14 -42.11 4.27
CA ARG A 276 1.53 -40.78 4.00
C ARG A 276 2.51 -39.79 3.38
N ILE A 277 3.78 -39.86 3.77
CA ILE A 277 4.81 -38.98 3.22
C ILE A 277 5.02 -39.25 1.72
N GLU A 278 5.04 -40.53 1.32
CA GLU A 278 5.15 -40.96 -0.07
C GLU A 278 3.94 -40.53 -0.92
N GLN A 279 2.72 -40.62 -0.36
CA GLN A 279 1.52 -40.10 -1.04
C GLN A 279 1.61 -38.58 -1.29
N ILE A 280 2.11 -37.82 -0.31
CA ILE A 280 2.30 -36.38 -0.46
C ILE A 280 3.41 -36.06 -1.47
N ASP A 281 4.52 -36.81 -1.48
CA ASP A 281 5.59 -36.65 -2.48
C ASP A 281 5.04 -36.81 -3.91
N VAL A 282 4.23 -37.84 -4.15
CA VAL A 282 3.60 -38.05 -5.46
C VAL A 282 2.64 -36.91 -5.80
N LEU A 283 1.81 -36.46 -4.84
CA LEU A 283 0.91 -35.31 -5.04
C LEU A 283 1.67 -34.02 -5.34
N MET A 284 2.79 -33.77 -4.67
CA MET A 284 3.67 -32.63 -4.93
C MET A 284 4.23 -32.69 -6.35
N GLY A 285 4.70 -33.86 -6.81
CA GLY A 285 5.17 -34.05 -8.19
C GLY A 285 4.09 -33.80 -9.25
N ILE A 286 2.84 -34.24 -8.99
CA ILE A 286 1.69 -33.94 -9.86
C ILE A 286 1.42 -32.43 -9.87
N ALA A 287 1.42 -31.79 -8.70
CA ALA A 287 1.18 -30.36 -8.57
C ALA A 287 2.25 -29.52 -9.28
N GLU A 288 3.53 -29.86 -9.11
CA GLU A 288 4.66 -29.19 -9.78
C GLU A 288 4.63 -29.37 -11.30
N THR A 289 4.19 -30.54 -11.78
CA THR A 289 4.00 -30.78 -13.23
C THR A 289 2.84 -29.95 -13.78
N LYS A 290 1.73 -29.84 -13.02
CA LYS A 290 0.54 -29.09 -13.43
C LYS A 290 0.74 -27.57 -13.33
N TRP A 291 1.49 -27.11 -12.33
CA TRP A 291 1.63 -25.70 -12.00
C TRP A 291 3.08 -25.23 -12.21
N PRO A 292 3.39 -24.55 -13.33
CA PRO A 292 4.75 -24.11 -13.65
C PRO A 292 5.38 -23.15 -12.62
N ARG A 293 4.55 -22.47 -11.82
CA ARG A 293 4.98 -21.56 -10.75
C ARG A 293 5.17 -22.26 -9.41
N GLY A 294 4.86 -23.55 -9.30
CA GLY A 294 4.96 -24.33 -8.07
C GLY A 294 3.73 -24.26 -7.17
N VAL A 295 3.91 -24.78 -5.96
CA VAL A 295 2.91 -24.87 -4.89
C VAL A 295 3.16 -23.77 -3.86
N ASP A 296 2.11 -23.03 -3.51
CA ASP A 296 2.15 -21.94 -2.50
C ASP A 296 2.09 -22.48 -1.08
N SER A 297 1.17 -23.42 -0.86
CA SER A 297 0.87 -23.93 0.47
C SER A 297 0.28 -25.33 0.41
N LEU A 298 0.54 -26.08 1.49
CA LEU A 298 0.04 -27.40 1.77
C LEU A 298 -0.75 -27.33 3.08
N GLN A 299 -2.00 -27.78 3.08
CA GLN A 299 -2.81 -27.94 4.28
C GLN A 299 -3.20 -29.40 4.44
N ILE A 300 -3.00 -29.93 5.65
CA ILE A 300 -3.24 -31.32 6.00
C ILE A 300 -4.25 -31.33 7.14
N ASN A 301 -5.47 -31.76 6.83
CA ASN A 301 -6.50 -31.97 7.83
C ASN A 301 -6.42 -33.41 8.32
N ASN A 302 -6.17 -33.58 9.61
CA ASN A 302 -6.03 -34.88 10.28
C ASN A 302 -7.23 -35.17 11.21
N SER A 303 -8.37 -34.51 10.97
CA SER A 303 -9.59 -34.77 11.71
C SER A 303 -10.08 -36.20 11.46
N ARG A 304 -10.46 -36.90 12.54
CA ARG A 304 -10.96 -38.30 12.49
C ARG A 304 -12.12 -38.54 11.51
N ARG A 305 -12.83 -37.48 11.08
CA ARG A 305 -13.95 -37.55 10.14
C ARG A 305 -13.58 -37.21 8.69
N ALA A 306 -12.46 -36.52 8.45
CA ALA A 306 -12.04 -36.08 7.12
C ALA A 306 -10.52 -35.93 7.09
N MET A 307 -9.83 -36.97 6.62
CA MET A 307 -8.39 -36.89 6.36
C MET A 307 -8.17 -36.39 4.92
N GLN A 308 -7.73 -35.15 4.80
CA GLN A 308 -7.65 -34.45 3.52
C GLN A 308 -6.33 -33.70 3.39
N ILE A 309 -5.72 -33.80 2.21
CA ILE A 309 -4.53 -33.07 1.83
C ILE A 309 -4.92 -32.07 0.75
N SER A 310 -4.69 -30.78 0.98
CA SER A 310 -4.93 -29.73 0.00
C SER A 310 -3.62 -29.04 -0.37
N LEU A 311 -3.32 -29.01 -1.67
CA LEU A 311 -2.22 -28.27 -2.26
C LEU A 311 -2.79 -27.07 -2.98
N ARG A 312 -2.21 -25.90 -2.77
CA ARG A 312 -2.66 -24.67 -3.43
C ARG A 312 -1.58 -24.16 -4.39
N GLN A 313 -2.01 -23.78 -5.58
CA GLN A 313 -1.12 -23.25 -6.60
C GLN A 313 -0.49 -21.92 -6.20
N GLN A 314 0.78 -21.74 -6.56
CA GLN A 314 1.49 -20.46 -6.44
C GLN A 314 1.05 -19.44 -7.50
N GLY A 315 0.64 -18.28 -7.02
CA GLY A 315 0.12 -17.20 -7.85
C GLY A 315 -1.34 -17.42 -8.26
N ALA A 316 -1.73 -16.86 -9.40
CA ALA A 316 -3.11 -16.89 -9.84
C ALA A 316 -3.26 -17.08 -11.34
N ASN A 317 -4.41 -17.63 -11.73
CA ASN A 317 -4.74 -17.93 -13.11
C ASN A 317 -5.77 -16.95 -13.72
N SER A 318 -6.47 -16.15 -12.91
CA SER A 318 -7.51 -15.24 -13.43
C SER A 318 -7.91 -14.09 -12.50
N LEU A 319 -8.08 -12.88 -13.04
CA LEU A 319 -8.63 -11.71 -12.33
C LEU A 319 -10.08 -11.92 -11.88
N LEU A 320 -10.83 -12.72 -12.64
CA LEU A 320 -12.26 -12.97 -12.44
C LEU A 320 -12.53 -13.67 -11.10
N ASN A 321 -11.57 -14.48 -10.63
CA ASN A 321 -11.69 -15.26 -9.40
C ASN A 321 -10.89 -14.65 -8.24
N ARG A 322 -10.77 -13.31 -8.23
CA ARG A 322 -9.89 -12.54 -7.32
C ARG A 322 -8.44 -12.99 -7.35
N ALA A 323 -8.01 -13.55 -8.48
CA ALA A 323 -6.69 -14.12 -8.61
C ALA A 323 -6.37 -15.18 -7.54
N ARG A 324 -7.31 -16.13 -7.34
CA ARG A 324 -7.02 -17.37 -6.64
C ARG A 324 -6.33 -18.36 -7.59
N GLY A 325 -5.36 -19.09 -7.06
CA GLY A 325 -4.82 -20.29 -7.68
C GLY A 325 -5.76 -21.49 -7.50
N GLU A 326 -5.56 -22.50 -8.33
CA GLU A 326 -6.22 -23.80 -8.21
C GLU A 326 -5.85 -24.51 -6.91
N THR A 327 -6.70 -25.44 -6.47
CA THR A 327 -6.42 -26.28 -5.31
C THR A 327 -6.59 -27.74 -5.71
N LEU A 328 -5.54 -28.54 -5.51
CA LEU A 328 -5.63 -30.00 -5.61
C LEU A 328 -6.00 -30.51 -4.22
N LEU A 329 -7.13 -31.21 -4.11
CA LEU A 329 -7.62 -31.80 -2.87
C LEU A 329 -7.62 -33.32 -3.02
N PHE A 330 -6.84 -33.98 -2.19
CA PHE A 330 -6.83 -35.44 -2.07
C PHE A 330 -7.56 -35.86 -0.79
N ASP A 331 -8.67 -36.58 -0.95
CA ASP A 331 -9.39 -37.21 0.15
C ASP A 331 -8.87 -38.63 0.34
N ILE A 332 -8.15 -38.85 1.43
CA ILE A 332 -7.49 -40.13 1.72
C ILE A 332 -8.53 -41.23 1.96
N ASN A 333 -9.64 -40.90 2.63
CA ASN A 333 -10.67 -41.87 3.01
C ASN A 333 -11.45 -42.38 1.79
N LYS A 334 -11.63 -41.52 0.78
CA LYS A 334 -12.33 -41.87 -0.46
C LYS A 334 -11.40 -42.34 -1.57
N SER A 335 -10.08 -42.20 -1.37
CA SER A 335 -9.07 -42.35 -2.42
C SER A 335 -9.45 -41.55 -3.67
N GLU A 336 -9.84 -40.29 -3.46
CA GLU A 336 -10.34 -39.41 -4.51
C GLU A 336 -9.43 -38.18 -4.61
N LEU A 337 -8.87 -37.93 -5.80
CA LEU A 337 -8.16 -36.70 -6.12
C LEU A 337 -9.12 -35.79 -6.87
N SER A 338 -9.30 -34.58 -6.36
CA SER A 338 -10.17 -33.57 -6.96
C SER A 338 -9.38 -32.30 -7.23
N LEU A 339 -9.62 -31.70 -8.38
CA LEU A 339 -9.17 -30.36 -8.70
C LEU A 339 -10.32 -29.40 -8.39
N ILE A 340 -10.10 -28.56 -7.38
CA ILE A 340 -11.01 -27.49 -7.02
C ILE A 340 -10.54 -26.22 -7.73
N ASN A 341 -11.39 -25.71 -8.61
CA ASN A 341 -11.21 -24.42 -9.25
C ASN A 341 -12.45 -23.54 -9.02
N SER A 342 -12.31 -22.24 -9.26
CA SER A 342 -13.44 -21.32 -9.23
C SER A 342 -14.22 -21.41 -10.56
N ASP A 343 -15.54 -21.38 -10.45
CA ASP A 343 -16.47 -21.41 -11.58
C ASP A 343 -16.17 -20.28 -12.59
N PRO A 344 -15.97 -20.58 -13.88
CA PRO A 344 -15.78 -19.55 -14.90
C PRO A 344 -17.07 -18.75 -15.19
N GLU A 345 -18.26 -19.30 -14.92
CA GLU A 345 -19.56 -18.66 -15.15
C GLU A 345 -20.01 -17.78 -13.98
N ILE A 346 -19.15 -16.87 -13.55
CA ILE A 346 -19.53 -15.86 -12.56
C ILE A 346 -20.40 -14.77 -13.19
N GLY A 347 -21.49 -14.40 -12.51
CA GLY A 347 -22.34 -13.29 -12.94
C GLY A 347 -21.58 -11.96 -13.06
N PHE A 348 -21.97 -11.11 -14.01
CA PHE A 348 -21.27 -9.87 -14.38
C PHE A 348 -20.84 -9.01 -13.19
N TRP A 349 -21.75 -8.71 -12.25
CA TRP A 349 -21.45 -7.85 -11.09
C TRP A 349 -20.39 -8.45 -10.17
N ARG A 350 -20.34 -9.77 -10.07
CA ARG A 350 -19.33 -10.47 -9.29
C ARG A 350 -17.99 -10.45 -9.99
N ALA A 351 -17.96 -10.73 -11.30
CA ALA A 351 -16.76 -10.59 -12.13
C ALA A 351 -16.18 -9.18 -12.04
N PHE A 352 -17.04 -8.16 -12.12
CA PHE A 352 -16.68 -6.77 -11.97
C PHE A 352 -16.06 -6.49 -10.60
N TYR A 353 -16.76 -6.84 -9.51
CA TYR A 353 -16.25 -6.67 -8.14
C TYR A 353 -14.89 -7.39 -7.95
N ASN A 354 -14.80 -8.64 -8.39
CA ASN A 354 -13.59 -9.45 -8.22
C ASN A 354 -12.42 -8.87 -9.01
N SER A 355 -12.63 -8.40 -10.24
CA SER A 355 -11.58 -7.83 -11.07
C SER A 355 -11.01 -6.54 -10.46
N PHE A 356 -11.88 -5.62 -10.03
CA PHE A 356 -11.44 -4.36 -9.41
C PHE A 356 -10.77 -4.58 -8.06
N THR A 357 -11.27 -5.51 -7.24
CA THR A 357 -10.64 -5.83 -5.95
C THR A 357 -9.34 -6.62 -6.11
N ALA A 358 -9.22 -7.47 -7.14
CA ALA A 358 -7.97 -8.11 -7.51
C ALA A 358 -6.92 -7.07 -7.90
N LEU A 359 -7.27 -6.15 -8.81
CA LEU A 359 -6.38 -5.06 -9.23
C LEU A 359 -5.99 -4.17 -8.06
N HIS A 360 -6.88 -3.90 -7.11
CA HIS A 360 -6.52 -3.08 -5.95
C HIS A 360 -5.54 -3.80 -5.00
N LEU A 361 -5.80 -5.07 -4.71
CA LEU A 361 -5.03 -5.82 -3.71
C LEU A 361 -3.73 -6.40 -4.27
N LEU A 362 -3.69 -6.66 -5.58
CA LEU A 362 -2.50 -7.04 -6.34
C LEU A 362 -1.72 -8.26 -5.80
N HIS A 363 -2.37 -9.15 -5.05
CA HIS A 363 -1.73 -10.32 -4.41
C HIS A 363 -1.01 -11.25 -5.40
N TYR A 364 -1.43 -11.25 -6.67
CA TYR A 364 -0.98 -12.15 -7.73
C TYR A 364 -0.02 -11.49 -8.71
N ALA A 365 0.26 -10.19 -8.56
CA ALA A 365 1.11 -9.47 -9.49
C ALA A 365 2.55 -9.96 -9.40
N ASP A 366 3.13 -10.17 -10.57
CA ASP A 366 4.56 -10.27 -10.78
C ASP A 366 5.27 -8.95 -10.40
N ALA A 367 6.60 -8.98 -10.34
CA ALA A 367 7.39 -7.83 -9.95
C ALA A 367 7.09 -6.59 -10.80
N LEU A 368 6.92 -6.75 -12.12
CA LEU A 368 6.65 -5.63 -13.03
C LEU A 368 5.32 -4.94 -12.71
N SER A 369 4.24 -5.71 -12.55
CA SER A 369 2.93 -5.15 -12.22
C SER A 369 2.94 -4.43 -10.87
N ARG A 370 3.65 -4.96 -9.87
CA ARG A 370 3.81 -4.30 -8.56
C ARG A 370 4.54 -2.96 -8.71
N TRP A 371 5.62 -2.90 -9.49
CA TRP A 371 6.35 -1.65 -9.76
C TRP A 371 5.50 -0.62 -10.50
N LEU A 372 4.73 -1.04 -11.52
CA LEU A 372 3.83 -0.13 -12.23
C LEU A 372 2.77 0.47 -11.31
N PHE A 373 2.16 -0.34 -10.44
CA PHE A 373 1.16 0.11 -9.47
C PHE A 373 1.78 0.96 -8.35
N PHE A 374 2.99 0.64 -7.92
CA PHE A 374 3.76 1.47 -7.00
C PHE A 374 4.05 2.86 -7.59
N LEU A 375 4.52 2.92 -8.85
CA LEU A 375 4.74 4.19 -9.55
C LEU A 375 3.44 4.96 -9.75
N GLY A 376 2.33 4.28 -10.07
CA GLY A 376 0.99 4.87 -10.09
C GLY A 376 0.60 5.48 -8.74
N GLY A 377 0.86 4.77 -7.63
CA GLY A 377 0.64 5.24 -6.27
C GLY A 377 1.52 6.45 -5.90
N LEU A 378 2.79 6.45 -6.32
CA LEU A 378 3.69 7.60 -6.16
C LEU A 378 3.22 8.81 -6.98
N LEU A 379 2.74 8.61 -8.21
CA LEU A 379 2.15 9.68 -9.02
C LEU A 379 0.89 10.24 -8.37
N GLY A 380 0.04 9.40 -7.76
CA GLY A 380 -1.11 9.86 -6.98
C GLY A 380 -0.70 10.64 -5.73
N THR A 381 0.34 10.19 -5.02
CA THR A 381 0.95 10.92 -3.89
C THR A 381 1.48 12.28 -4.33
N MET A 382 2.17 12.35 -5.48
CA MET A 382 2.65 13.58 -6.10
C MET A 382 1.49 14.49 -6.52
N MET A 383 0.45 13.97 -7.15
CA MET A 383 -0.74 14.72 -7.56
C MET A 383 -1.36 15.43 -6.35
N ILE A 384 -1.57 14.70 -5.25
CA ILE A 384 -2.17 15.25 -4.03
C ILE A 384 -1.23 16.28 -3.40
N GLY A 385 0.05 15.93 -3.21
CA GLY A 385 1.04 16.82 -2.62
C GLY A 385 1.21 18.12 -3.40
N THR A 386 1.27 18.05 -4.73
CA THR A 386 1.35 19.23 -5.60
C THR A 386 0.07 20.07 -5.58
N GLY A 387 -1.11 19.44 -5.48
CA GLY A 387 -2.38 20.15 -5.32
C GLY A 387 -2.42 20.96 -4.02
N LEU A 388 -1.98 20.37 -2.91
CA LEU A 388 -1.86 21.03 -1.61
C LEU A 388 -0.89 22.23 -1.65
N LEU A 389 0.26 22.07 -2.33
CA LEU A 389 1.25 23.14 -2.49
C LEU A 389 0.75 24.25 -3.43
N LEU A 390 0.08 23.89 -4.52
CA LEU A 390 -0.51 24.84 -5.47
C LEU A 390 -1.58 25.71 -4.79
N TRP A 391 -2.38 25.12 -3.89
CA TRP A 391 -3.38 25.86 -3.12
C TRP A 391 -2.75 26.99 -2.29
N VAL A 392 -1.62 26.69 -1.62
CA VAL A 392 -0.87 27.67 -0.83
C VAL A 392 -0.30 28.76 -1.74
N GLU A 393 0.34 28.39 -2.84
CA GLU A 393 0.98 29.36 -3.74
C GLU A 393 -0.04 30.30 -4.39
N LYS A 394 -1.22 29.79 -4.79
CA LYS A 394 -2.32 30.62 -5.34
C LYS A 394 -2.80 31.69 -4.35
N ARG A 395 -2.82 31.36 -3.06
CA ARG A 395 -3.44 32.19 -2.01
C ARG A 395 -2.43 33.01 -1.21
N ARG A 396 -1.14 32.80 -1.43
CA ARG A 396 -0.04 33.51 -0.76
C ARG A 396 -0.14 35.03 -0.93
N GLN A 397 -0.19 35.53 -2.17
CA GLN A 397 -0.23 36.97 -2.43
C GLN A 397 -1.48 37.64 -1.83
N LYS A 398 -2.60 36.92 -1.77
CA LYS A 398 -3.84 37.44 -1.20
C LYS A 398 -3.75 37.50 0.32
N ALA A 399 -3.29 36.43 0.97
CA ALA A 399 -3.08 36.41 2.42
C ALA A 399 -2.06 37.45 2.90
N GLU A 400 -1.01 37.72 2.10
CA GLU A 400 -0.01 38.75 2.38
C GLU A 400 -0.58 40.17 2.25
N LYS A 401 -1.52 40.41 1.32
CA LYS A 401 -2.06 41.76 1.03
C LYS A 401 -3.29 42.13 1.87
N THR A 402 -4.24 41.21 2.07
CA THR A 402 -5.51 41.52 2.74
C THR A 402 -5.52 41.12 4.22
N GLY A 403 -4.57 40.31 4.68
CA GLY A 403 -4.52 39.80 6.06
C GLY A 403 -5.63 38.79 6.42
N GLU A 404 -6.66 38.68 5.60
CA GLU A 404 -7.72 37.68 5.73
C GLU A 404 -7.14 36.27 5.67
N TRP A 405 -7.65 35.37 6.52
CA TRP A 405 -7.27 33.96 6.58
C TRP A 405 -5.80 33.65 6.95
N LYS A 406 -5.02 34.61 7.47
CA LYS A 406 -3.61 34.41 7.84
C LYS A 406 -3.37 33.19 8.74
N ARG A 407 -4.26 32.94 9.72
CA ARG A 407 -4.19 31.76 10.62
C ARG A 407 -4.40 30.45 9.86
N MET A 408 -5.44 30.35 9.04
CA MET A 408 -5.71 29.15 8.23
C MET A 408 -4.58 28.91 7.22
N PHE A 409 -4.08 29.97 6.58
CA PHE A 409 -2.96 29.87 5.65
C PHE A 409 -1.71 29.29 6.33
N ARG A 410 -1.38 29.77 7.53
CA ARG A 410 -0.27 29.23 8.34
C ARG A 410 -0.52 27.78 8.76
N LEU A 411 -1.74 27.44 9.16
CA LEU A 411 -2.11 26.06 9.50
C LEU A 411 -1.89 25.12 8.31
N VAL A 412 -2.36 25.48 7.12
CA VAL A 412 -2.15 24.68 5.89
C VAL A 412 -0.67 24.52 5.58
N GLN A 413 0.15 25.56 5.77
CA GLN A 413 1.61 25.43 5.60
C GLN A 413 2.23 24.41 6.55
N ILE A 414 1.84 24.44 7.83
CA ILE A 414 2.33 23.53 8.85
C ILE A 414 1.91 22.09 8.54
N LEU A 415 0.64 21.89 8.19
CA LEU A 415 0.11 20.58 7.80
C LEU A 415 0.77 20.06 6.52
N ASN A 416 1.04 20.93 5.55
CA ASN A 416 1.75 20.55 4.32
C ASN A 416 3.18 20.06 4.63
N VAL A 417 3.96 20.78 5.46
CA VAL A 417 5.30 20.32 5.84
C VAL A 417 5.22 18.99 6.60
N GLY A 418 4.41 18.94 7.66
CA GLY A 418 4.31 17.76 8.52
C GLY A 418 3.71 16.53 7.84
N THR A 419 2.96 16.70 6.74
CA THR A 419 2.46 15.58 5.95
C THR A 419 3.40 15.23 4.81
N ILE A 420 3.77 16.18 3.95
CA ILE A 420 4.52 15.90 2.71
C ILE A 420 5.99 15.60 2.98
N ALA A 421 6.63 16.29 3.94
CA ALA A 421 7.99 15.96 4.36
C ALA A 421 8.00 15.07 5.61
N GLY A 422 7.10 15.36 6.56
CA GLY A 422 7.05 14.66 7.85
C GLY A 422 6.61 13.21 7.79
N LEU A 423 5.68 12.82 6.89
CA LEU A 423 5.25 11.43 6.79
C LEU A 423 6.34 10.52 6.21
N PRO A 424 7.00 10.84 5.07
CA PRO A 424 8.18 10.08 4.62
C PRO A 424 9.31 10.02 5.67
N LEU A 425 9.50 11.10 6.44
CA LEU A 425 10.45 11.13 7.54
C LEU A 425 10.08 10.13 8.64
N ALA A 426 8.83 10.12 9.08
CA ALA A 426 8.32 9.16 10.07
C ALA A 426 8.47 7.70 9.61
N ILE A 427 8.17 7.42 8.34
CA ILE A 427 8.39 6.11 7.72
C ILE A 427 9.88 5.73 7.82
N THR A 428 10.76 6.63 7.40
CA THR A 428 12.23 6.42 7.43
C THR A 428 12.74 6.15 8.84
N PHE A 429 12.23 6.86 9.86
CA PHE A 429 12.57 6.59 11.25
C PHE A 429 12.10 5.21 11.73
N ALA A 430 10.97 4.70 11.23
CA ALA A 430 10.54 3.33 11.55
C ALA A 430 11.46 2.27 10.91
N PHE A 431 11.99 2.53 9.71
CA PHE A 431 13.02 1.69 9.09
C PHE A 431 14.32 1.70 9.91
N TRP A 432 14.76 2.86 10.40
CA TRP A 432 15.91 2.97 11.32
C TRP A 432 15.65 2.29 12.66
N ALA A 433 14.45 2.43 13.22
CA ALA A 433 14.05 1.74 14.46
C ALA A 433 14.19 0.23 14.31
N ASN A 434 13.83 -0.34 13.15
CA ASN A 434 14.02 -1.76 12.91
C ASN A 434 15.50 -2.20 12.96
N ARG A 435 16.43 -1.33 12.56
CA ARG A 435 17.87 -1.63 12.60
C ARG A 435 18.50 -1.39 13.96
N LEU A 436 18.04 -0.38 14.70
CA LEU A 436 18.69 0.07 15.93
C LEU A 436 18.07 -0.46 17.23
N LEU A 437 16.79 -0.89 17.21
CA LEU A 437 16.15 -1.42 18.41
C LEU A 437 16.74 -2.81 18.76
N PRO A 438 17.11 -3.04 20.03
CA PRO A 438 17.56 -4.35 20.52
C PRO A 438 16.54 -5.45 20.22
N VAL A 439 17.01 -6.66 19.90
CA VAL A 439 16.16 -7.79 19.51
C VAL A 439 15.33 -8.28 20.71
N GLU A 440 15.89 -8.22 21.91
CA GLU A 440 15.30 -8.68 23.16
C GLU A 440 14.33 -7.66 23.78
N LEU A 441 14.14 -6.49 23.15
CA LEU A 441 13.27 -5.45 23.68
C LEU A 441 11.81 -5.94 23.73
N ALA A 442 11.21 -5.90 24.91
CA ALA A 442 9.81 -6.27 25.07
C ALA A 442 8.90 -5.41 24.18
N GLN A 443 8.01 -6.05 23.41
CA GLN A 443 7.11 -5.41 22.46
C GLN A 443 7.84 -4.53 21.42
N ARG A 444 9.02 -4.96 20.98
CA ARG A 444 9.85 -4.27 19.97
C ARG A 444 9.04 -3.86 18.74
N GLU A 445 8.16 -4.72 18.27
CA GLU A 445 7.31 -4.50 17.10
C GLU A 445 6.31 -3.36 17.29
N LEU A 446 5.90 -3.07 18.54
CA LEU A 446 5.10 -1.90 18.88
C LEU A 446 5.95 -0.63 18.99
N TRP A 447 7.22 -0.74 19.40
CA TRP A 447 8.12 0.41 19.44
C TRP A 447 8.44 0.97 18.05
N GLU A 448 8.55 0.13 17.02
CA GLU A 448 8.65 0.57 15.62
C GLU A 448 7.49 1.52 15.25
N ILE A 449 6.27 1.17 15.67
CA ILE A 449 5.05 1.95 15.43
C ILE A 449 5.03 3.23 16.28
N ARG A 450 5.45 3.16 17.54
CA ARG A 450 5.52 4.34 18.42
C ARG A 450 6.51 5.37 17.87
N ILE A 451 7.69 4.94 17.42
CA ILE A 451 8.71 5.82 16.84
C ILE A 451 8.17 6.51 15.58
N PHE A 452 7.44 5.80 14.72
CA PHE A 452 6.75 6.41 13.60
C PHE A 452 5.85 7.58 14.05
N PHE A 453 4.94 7.36 15.00
CA PHE A 453 4.01 8.40 15.44
C PHE A 453 4.69 9.55 16.20
N ILE A 454 5.69 9.24 17.04
CA ILE A 454 6.48 10.24 17.76
C ILE A 454 7.19 11.15 16.76
N THR A 455 7.87 10.58 15.75
CA THR A 455 8.56 11.35 14.72
C THR A 455 7.57 12.17 13.89
N TRP A 456 6.42 11.61 13.53
CA TRP A 456 5.43 12.34 12.76
C TRP A 456 4.85 13.53 13.53
N PHE A 457 4.51 13.32 14.81
CA PHE A 457 4.08 14.40 15.70
C PHE A 457 5.17 15.43 15.92
N ALA A 458 6.41 15.00 16.15
CA ALA A 458 7.57 15.90 16.30
C ALA A 458 7.79 16.73 15.04
N SER A 459 7.62 16.16 13.85
CA SER A 459 7.69 16.91 12.58
C SER A 459 6.59 17.98 12.47
N LEU A 460 5.36 17.69 12.90
CA LEU A 460 4.27 18.67 12.95
C LEU A 460 4.57 19.81 13.93
N VAL A 461 5.01 19.47 15.16
CA VAL A 461 5.40 20.46 16.17
C VAL A 461 6.59 21.30 15.69
N TYR A 462 7.57 20.69 15.06
CA TYR A 462 8.72 21.39 14.49
C TYR A 462 8.30 22.38 13.40
N SER A 463 7.35 21.98 12.55
CA SER A 463 6.79 22.84 11.49
C SER A 463 6.00 24.02 12.06
N PHE A 464 5.38 23.85 13.23
CA PHE A 464 4.70 24.93 13.94
C PHE A 464 5.69 25.98 14.47
N ILE A 465 6.78 25.53 15.10
CA ILE A 465 7.79 26.39 15.74
C ILE A 465 8.67 27.10 14.72
N ARG A 466 9.12 26.41 13.67
CA ARG A 466 10.05 26.95 12.67
C ARG A 466 9.34 27.76 11.60
N SER A 467 10.08 28.66 10.95
CA SER A 467 9.60 29.32 9.73
C SER A 467 9.29 28.26 8.66
N ASN A 468 8.25 28.49 7.83
CA ASN A 468 7.82 27.51 6.82
C ASN A 468 9.00 27.01 5.97
N ARG A 469 9.87 27.92 5.53
CA ARG A 469 11.03 27.57 4.71
C ARG A 469 12.06 26.71 5.46
N GLN A 470 12.40 27.08 6.70
CA GLN A 470 13.36 26.30 7.50
C GLN A 470 12.83 24.91 7.76
N ALA A 471 11.55 24.79 8.16
CA ALA A 471 10.91 23.51 8.39
C ALA A 471 11.01 22.57 7.16
N TRP A 472 10.76 23.08 5.95
CA TRP A 472 10.95 22.31 4.71
C TRP A 472 12.41 21.88 4.50
N VAL A 473 13.36 22.83 4.61
CA VAL A 473 14.78 22.56 4.33
C VAL A 473 15.36 21.56 5.33
N GLU A 474 15.12 21.77 6.62
CA GLU A 474 15.67 20.96 7.71
C GLU A 474 15.08 19.55 7.70
N GLN A 475 13.75 19.39 7.50
CA GLN A 475 13.15 18.07 7.42
C GLN A 475 13.54 17.29 6.17
N LEU A 476 13.62 17.95 5.00
CA LEU A 476 14.09 17.29 3.77
C LEU A 476 15.58 16.94 3.85
N ALA A 477 16.41 17.78 4.49
CA ALA A 477 17.81 17.47 4.73
C ALA A 477 17.96 16.26 5.66
N LEU A 478 17.20 16.21 6.76
CA LEU A 478 17.20 15.08 7.68
C LEU A 478 16.71 13.80 7.00
N LEU A 479 15.61 13.87 6.26
CA LEU A 479 15.09 12.76 5.46
C LEU A 479 16.14 12.23 4.49
N SER A 480 16.78 13.13 3.74
CA SER A 480 17.83 12.78 2.78
C SER A 480 19.01 12.10 3.46
N GLY A 481 19.52 12.68 4.55
CA GLY A 481 20.63 12.09 5.31
C GLY A 481 20.30 10.70 5.82
N LEU A 482 19.13 10.51 6.43
CA LEU A 482 18.71 9.21 6.96
C LEU A 482 18.51 8.15 5.87
N LEU A 483 17.94 8.53 4.72
CA LEU A 483 17.76 7.60 3.60
C LEU A 483 19.08 7.19 2.96
N LEU A 484 20.05 8.11 2.84
CA LEU A 484 21.37 7.81 2.27
C LEU A 484 22.28 7.04 3.24
N LEU A 485 22.14 7.27 4.55
CA LEU A 485 22.94 6.59 5.56
C LEU A 485 22.47 5.16 5.86
N LEU A 486 21.20 4.84 5.64
CA LEU A 486 20.65 3.52 5.96
C LEU A 486 21.28 2.39 5.13
N PRO A 487 21.50 2.55 3.80
CA PRO A 487 22.28 1.61 3.00
C PRO A 487 23.71 1.40 3.50
N VAL A 488 24.39 2.48 3.90
CA VAL A 488 25.75 2.41 4.45
C VAL A 488 25.74 1.61 5.75
N PHE A 489 24.75 1.84 6.60
CA PHE A 489 24.55 1.07 7.83
C PHE A 489 24.29 -0.41 7.54
N ASN A 490 23.40 -0.72 6.59
CA ASN A 490 23.11 -2.10 6.18
C ASN A 490 24.36 -2.80 5.66
N LEU A 491 25.18 -2.13 4.85
CA LEU A 491 26.43 -2.69 4.31
C LEU A 491 27.43 -3.07 5.42
N ILE A 492 27.46 -2.30 6.51
CA ILE A 492 28.38 -2.53 7.64
C ILE A 492 27.85 -3.60 8.61
N THR A 493 26.52 -3.66 8.80
CA THR A 493 25.91 -4.44 9.89
C THR A 493 25.28 -5.76 9.45
N LEU A 494 24.91 -5.91 8.17
CA LEU A 494 24.28 -7.13 7.69
C LEU A 494 25.33 -8.22 7.41
N PRO A 495 25.15 -9.44 7.94
CA PRO A 495 26.09 -10.54 7.70
C PRO A 495 26.07 -11.03 6.25
N ARG A 496 24.91 -10.94 5.58
CA ARG A 496 24.74 -11.28 4.17
C ARG A 496 23.91 -10.20 3.49
N TYR A 497 24.39 -9.75 2.34
CA TYR A 497 23.73 -8.69 1.58
C TYR A 497 22.94 -9.31 0.42
N SER A 498 21.65 -9.55 0.65
CA SER A 498 20.76 -10.20 -0.32
C SER A 498 20.37 -9.28 -1.48
N VAL A 499 19.93 -9.85 -2.62
CA VAL A 499 19.38 -9.09 -3.76
C VAL A 499 18.21 -8.20 -3.32
N LEU A 500 17.37 -8.68 -2.41
CA LEU A 500 16.29 -7.90 -1.82
C LEU A 500 16.85 -6.65 -1.11
N SER A 501 17.87 -6.82 -0.26
CA SER A 501 18.51 -5.72 0.46
C SER A 501 19.14 -4.70 -0.51
N MET A 502 19.84 -5.17 -1.55
CA MET A 502 20.39 -4.31 -2.61
C MET A 502 19.31 -3.50 -3.32
N SER A 503 18.19 -4.14 -3.69
CA SER A 503 17.09 -3.47 -4.38
C SER A 503 16.40 -2.43 -3.49
N PHE A 504 16.25 -2.74 -2.21
CA PHE A 504 15.69 -1.82 -1.21
C PHE A 504 16.60 -0.61 -1.03
N ASP A 505 17.90 -0.83 -0.87
CA ASP A 505 18.89 0.21 -0.67
C ASP A 505 19.03 1.12 -1.90
N ALA A 506 18.90 0.58 -3.11
CA ALA A 506 18.83 1.39 -4.33
C ALA A 506 17.64 2.37 -4.31
N VAL A 507 16.46 1.91 -3.87
CA VAL A 507 15.27 2.78 -3.71
C VAL A 507 15.51 3.86 -2.66
N LEU A 508 16.09 3.50 -1.52
CA LEU A 508 16.43 4.45 -0.46
C LEU A 508 17.39 5.53 -0.97
N ILE A 509 18.41 5.15 -1.75
CA ILE A 509 19.35 6.10 -2.35
C ILE A 509 18.63 7.04 -3.30
N VAL A 510 17.81 6.53 -4.22
CA VAL A 510 17.05 7.35 -5.17
C VAL A 510 16.14 8.35 -4.42
N MET A 511 15.40 7.89 -3.41
CA MET A 511 14.53 8.75 -2.61
C MET A 511 15.33 9.77 -1.79
N GLY A 512 16.49 9.38 -1.25
CA GLY A 512 17.41 10.26 -0.53
C GLY A 512 17.99 11.36 -1.42
N LEU A 513 18.36 11.03 -2.66
CA LEU A 513 18.82 11.99 -3.68
C LEU A 513 17.70 12.94 -4.12
N LEU A 514 16.46 12.42 -4.28
CA LEU A 514 15.30 13.26 -4.57
C LEU A 514 15.03 14.26 -3.44
N ALA A 515 15.08 13.83 -2.17
CA ALA A 515 14.96 14.70 -1.01
C ALA A 515 16.09 15.75 -0.96
N ALA A 516 17.34 15.36 -1.24
CA ALA A 516 18.48 16.28 -1.35
C ALA A 516 18.25 17.34 -2.44
N SER A 517 17.74 16.92 -3.61
CA SER A 517 17.47 17.81 -4.73
C SER A 517 16.39 18.85 -4.38
N GLY A 518 15.33 18.43 -3.68
CA GLY A 518 14.29 19.31 -3.17
C GLY A 518 14.84 20.32 -2.16
N CYS A 519 15.64 19.84 -1.20
CA CYS A 519 16.32 20.68 -0.22
C CYS A 519 17.22 21.73 -0.90
N LYS A 520 18.10 21.30 -1.82
CA LYS A 520 19.01 22.18 -2.58
C LYS A 520 18.25 23.25 -3.36
N SER A 521 17.13 22.89 -3.99
CA SER A 521 16.27 23.82 -4.73
C SER A 521 15.71 24.91 -3.81
N LEU A 522 15.18 24.53 -2.63
CA LEU A 522 14.67 25.47 -1.63
C LEU A 522 15.75 26.38 -1.02
N VAL A 523 16.97 25.86 -0.85
CA VAL A 523 18.12 26.65 -0.41
C VAL A 523 18.50 27.68 -1.46
N LYS A 524 18.64 27.27 -2.72
CA LYS A 524 19.05 28.14 -3.85
C LYS A 524 18.05 29.25 -4.12
N HIS A 525 16.75 28.95 -4.17
CA HIS A 525 15.70 29.94 -4.47
C HIS A 525 15.36 30.87 -3.29
N GLY A 526 15.80 30.56 -2.06
CA GLY A 526 15.66 31.49 -0.95
C GLY A 526 16.64 32.67 -0.99
N LYS A 527 17.83 32.48 -1.58
CA LYS A 527 18.84 33.53 -1.71
C LYS A 527 18.48 34.61 -2.75
N SER A 528 17.60 34.33 -3.70
CA SER A 528 17.20 35.30 -4.74
C SER A 528 16.19 36.37 -4.26
N SER A 529 15.85 36.40 -2.96
CA SER A 529 14.99 37.44 -2.36
C SER A 529 15.78 38.54 -1.64
N ILE A 530 17.11 38.45 -1.64
CA ILE A 530 18.02 39.45 -1.06
C ILE A 530 18.98 39.92 -2.16
N LEU A 531 18.44 40.61 -3.17
CA LEU A 531 19.21 41.65 -3.84
C LEU A 531 18.64 42.96 -3.32
N PRO A 532 19.46 43.85 -2.76
CA PRO A 532 18.98 45.17 -2.38
C PRO A 532 18.41 45.80 -3.65
N VAL A 533 17.15 46.19 -3.61
CA VAL A 533 16.58 47.10 -4.60
C VAL A 533 17.46 48.34 -4.52
N SER A 534 18.40 48.46 -5.45
CA SER A 534 19.13 49.68 -5.71
C SER A 534 18.09 50.77 -5.94
N ARG A 535 17.93 51.67 -4.96
CA ARG A 535 17.32 52.98 -5.18
C ARG A 535 18.21 53.68 -6.21
N LYS A 536 17.91 53.52 -7.49
CA LYS A 536 18.39 54.42 -8.53
C LYS A 536 17.20 55.11 -9.18
N ASN A 537 17.02 56.35 -8.74
CA ASN A 537 16.56 57.52 -9.48
C ASN A 537 15.13 57.51 -10.02
N SER A 538 14.17 57.72 -9.12
CA SER A 538 13.04 58.60 -9.42
C SER A 538 13.44 60.02 -9.05
N LEU A 539 13.91 60.81 -10.01
CA LEU A 539 13.89 62.28 -10.03
C LEU A 539 14.52 62.71 -11.36
N MET A 540 13.80 63.54 -12.12
CA MET A 540 14.07 64.08 -13.46
C MET A 540 13.42 63.34 -14.64
N ARG A 541 12.11 63.59 -14.80
CA ARG A 541 11.48 63.88 -16.09
C ARG A 541 10.12 64.54 -15.87
N SER A 542 10.17 65.78 -15.39
CA SER A 542 9.13 66.79 -15.64
C SER A 542 9.89 68.11 -15.78
N MET A 543 9.90 68.64 -17.00
CA MET A 543 10.47 69.91 -17.50
C MET A 543 11.47 69.71 -18.65
N SER A 544 10.89 69.52 -19.84
CA SER A 544 11.25 70.21 -21.09
C SER A 544 10.26 69.76 -22.16
#